data_AF-A0A3P7HYQ4-F1
#
_entry.id   AF-A0A3P7HYQ4-F1
#
_cell.length_a   1.000
_cell.length_b   1.000
_cell.length_c   1.000
_cell.angle_alpha   90.00
_cell.angle_beta   90.00
_cell.angle_gamma   90.00
#
_symmetry.space_group_name_H-M   'P 1'
#
loop_
_entity.id
_entity.type
_entity.pdbx_description
1 polymer ?
#
loop_
_entity_poly.entity_id
_entity_poly.type
_entity_poly.pdbx_seq_one_letter_code
_entity_poly.pdbx_strand_id
1 'polypeptide(L)'
;MTINPEREKYIDFSEPWLYHGIRILEKSIPRDSPMQSFLQPLKSSLWTSLLISVIMVGLVIFCLDLKSPFDRFYKIDKSRMAADDPFLNEVANDRVNFGEAMWFVWGVLLNSG
;
A
#
# COMPACT_ATOMS: atom_id res chain seq x y z
N MET A 1 8.54 56.09 -16.79
CA MET A 1 8.16 55.83 -18.18
C MET A 1 8.98 54.65 -18.68
N THR A 2 8.40 53.76 -19.49
CA THR A 2 9.12 52.62 -20.07
C THR A 2 9.73 53.02 -21.40
N ILE A 3 11.01 52.68 -21.60
CA ILE A 3 11.73 52.92 -22.86
C ILE A 3 11.12 51.99 -23.92
N ASN A 4 10.68 52.56 -25.04
CA ASN A 4 10.06 51.84 -26.16
C ASN A 4 10.62 52.42 -27.47
N PRO A 5 10.98 51.59 -28.48
CA PRO A 5 11.62 52.06 -29.71
C PRO A 5 10.79 53.09 -30.49
N GLU A 6 9.45 52.98 -30.48
CA GLU A 6 8.59 53.96 -31.16
C GLU A 6 8.69 55.37 -30.54
N ARG A 7 8.97 55.45 -29.23
CA ARG A 7 9.07 56.73 -28.52
C ARG A 7 10.44 57.37 -28.71
N GLU A 8 11.49 56.56 -28.83
CA GLU A 8 12.87 57.02 -29.03
C GLU A 8 13.05 57.83 -30.32
N LYS A 9 12.19 57.62 -31.32
CA LYS A 9 12.21 58.40 -32.57
C LYS A 9 11.88 59.90 -32.39
N TYR A 10 11.16 60.25 -31.33
CA TYR A 10 10.67 61.62 -31.10
C TYR A 10 11.23 62.28 -29.85
N ILE A 11 11.83 61.50 -28.94
CA ILE A 11 12.40 61.97 -27.66
C ILE A 11 13.67 61.18 -27.31
N ASP A 12 14.67 61.88 -26.75
CA ASP A 12 15.88 61.25 -26.22
C ASP A 12 15.68 60.80 -24.76
N PHE A 13 16.20 59.63 -24.41
CA PHE A 13 16.14 59.07 -23.06
C PHE A 13 17.50 59.17 -22.35
N SER A 14 17.46 59.40 -21.03
CA SER A 14 18.64 59.27 -20.17
C SER A 14 18.94 57.80 -19.85
N GLU A 15 20.10 57.53 -19.25
CA GLU A 15 20.43 56.19 -18.77
C GLU A 15 19.38 55.68 -17.76
N PRO A 16 19.01 54.39 -17.83
CA PRO A 16 18.03 53.80 -16.95
C PRO A 16 18.59 53.71 -15.52
N TRP A 17 17.91 54.34 -14.57
CA TRP A 17 18.25 54.28 -13.16
C TRP A 17 17.68 53.03 -12.45
N LEU A 18 16.74 52.32 -13.10
CA LEU A 18 16.03 51.20 -12.49
C LEU A 18 15.55 50.18 -13.53
N TYR A 19 15.96 48.94 -13.33
CA TYR A 19 15.65 47.82 -14.21
C TYR A 19 14.51 46.99 -13.63
N HIS A 20 13.37 46.96 -14.32
CA HIS A 20 12.26 46.09 -13.98
C HIS A 20 11.73 45.37 -15.21
N GLY A 21 11.48 44.07 -15.05
CA GLY A 21 10.73 43.28 -16.02
C GLY A 21 9.28 43.08 -15.59
N ILE A 22 8.51 42.43 -16.47
CA ILE A 22 7.16 41.98 -16.16
C ILE A 22 7.29 40.79 -15.20
N ARG A 23 6.62 40.87 -14.04
CA ARG A 23 6.52 39.75 -13.09
C ARG A 23 5.07 39.30 -13.01
N ILE A 24 4.84 38.01 -13.19
CA ILE A 24 3.52 37.41 -13.00
C ILE A 24 3.37 37.13 -11.51
N LEU A 25 2.37 37.77 -10.90
CA LEU A 25 2.02 37.55 -9.50
C LEU A 25 0.91 36.50 -9.46
N GLU A 26 1.22 35.31 -8.96
CA GLU A 26 0.21 34.33 -8.60
C GLU A 26 -0.05 34.39 -7.10
N LYS A 27 -1.33 34.34 -6.72
CA LYS A 27 -1.72 34.24 -5.32
C LYS A 27 -1.17 32.93 -4.75
N SER A 28 -0.44 32.98 -3.64
CA SER A 28 -0.04 31.77 -2.91
C SER A 28 -1.29 30.99 -2.49
N ILE A 29 -1.48 29.81 -3.09
CA ILE A 29 -2.53 28.87 -2.70
C ILE A 29 -1.91 27.94 -1.65
N PRO A 30 -2.51 27.82 -0.45
CA PRO A 30 -2.00 26.90 0.56
C PRO A 30 -2.02 25.48 0.00
N ARG A 31 -0.93 24.74 0.22
CA ARG A 31 -0.88 23.32 -0.12
C ARG A 31 -1.77 22.58 0.86
N ASP A 32 -2.93 22.13 0.39
CA ASP A 32 -3.73 21.18 1.15
C ASP A 32 -2.97 19.85 1.20
N SER A 33 -2.45 19.52 2.39
CA SER A 33 -1.90 18.21 2.69
C SER A 33 -2.99 17.39 3.40
N PRO A 34 -3.88 16.70 2.67
CA PRO A 34 -4.88 15.88 3.30
C PRO A 34 -4.19 14.76 4.09
N MET A 35 -4.74 14.39 5.25
CA MET A 35 -4.24 13.27 6.06
C MET A 35 -4.16 11.94 5.29
N GLN A 36 -4.88 11.84 4.17
CA GLN A 36 -4.89 10.70 3.26
C GLN A 36 -3.77 10.71 2.22
N SER A 37 -2.84 11.68 2.24
CA SER A 37 -1.74 11.77 1.26
C SER A 37 -0.81 10.55 1.29
N PHE A 38 -0.75 9.82 2.42
CA PHE A 38 -0.06 8.53 2.51
C PHE A 38 -0.69 7.41 1.66
N LEU A 39 -1.99 7.47 1.38
CA LEU A 39 -2.71 6.50 0.53
C LEU A 39 -2.76 6.95 -0.95
N GLN A 40 -2.43 8.22 -1.22
CA GLN A 40 -2.39 8.84 -2.55
C GLN A 40 -1.42 8.19 -3.57
N PRO A 41 -0.25 7.63 -3.21
CA PRO A 41 0.64 7.04 -4.21
C PRO A 41 0.03 5.82 -4.90
N LEU A 42 -1.01 5.21 -4.32
CA LEU A 42 -1.69 4.03 -4.85
C LEU A 42 -3.13 4.36 -5.21
N LYS A 43 -3.57 4.00 -6.43
CA LYS A 43 -4.96 4.24 -6.87
C LYS A 43 -5.96 3.51 -5.97
N SER A 44 -7.12 4.10 -5.71
CA SER A 44 -8.20 3.48 -4.90
C SER A 44 -8.60 2.08 -5.39
N SER A 45 -8.54 1.85 -6.71
CA SER A 45 -8.80 0.53 -7.30
C SER A 45 -7.77 -0.55 -6.94
N LEU A 46 -6.52 -0.16 -6.66
CA LEU A 46 -5.48 -1.10 -6.27
C LEU A 46 -5.66 -1.53 -4.81
N TRP A 47 -6.03 -0.59 -3.93
CA TRP A 47 -6.37 -0.88 -2.54
C TRP A 47 -7.50 -1.90 -2.41
N THR A 48 -8.57 -1.74 -3.18
CA THR A 48 -9.69 -2.69 -3.17
C THR A 48 -9.27 -4.05 -3.74
N SER A 49 -8.47 -4.07 -4.82
CA SER A 49 -7.95 -5.33 -5.38
C SER A 49 -7.06 -6.09 -4.39
N LEU A 50 -6.25 -5.38 -3.60
CA LEU A 50 -5.39 -5.95 -2.57
C LEU A 50 -6.22 -6.59 -1.45
N LEU A 51 -7.24 -5.89 -0.94
CA LEU A 51 -8.16 -6.44 0.06
C LEU A 51 -8.90 -7.69 -0.45
N ILE A 52 -9.39 -7.67 -1.68
CA ILE A 52 -10.06 -8.82 -2.30
C ILE A 52 -9.09 -10.01 -2.42
N SER A 53 -7.85 -9.77 -2.84
CA SER A 53 -6.83 -10.82 -2.94
C SER A 53 -6.54 -11.47 -1.60
N VAL A 54 -6.38 -10.68 -0.53
CA VAL A 54 -6.12 -11.20 0.82
C VAL A 54 -7.28 -12.07 1.31
N ILE A 55 -8.52 -11.62 1.12
CA ILE A 55 -9.72 -12.38 1.50
C ILE A 55 -9.82 -13.67 0.68
N MET A 56 -9.55 -13.61 -0.63
CA MET A 56 -9.60 -14.78 -1.51
C MET A 56 -8.57 -15.84 -1.10
N VAL A 57 -7.33 -15.44 -0.83
CA VAL A 57 -6.28 -16.34 -0.35
C VAL A 57 -6.66 -16.94 1.01
N GLY A 58 -7.16 -16.13 1.95
CA GLY A 58 -7.65 -16.61 3.24
C GLY A 58 -8.79 -17.62 3.12
N LEU A 59 -9.74 -17.38 2.21
CA LEU A 59 -10.83 -18.32 1.92
C LEU A 59 -10.33 -19.62 1.30
N VAL A 60 -9.35 -19.56 0.39
CA VAL A 60 -8.74 -20.75 -0.22
C VAL A 60 -8.05 -21.59 0.85
N ILE A 61 -7.23 -20.98 1.72
CA ILE A 61 -6.57 -21.68 2.83
C ILE A 61 -7.61 -22.31 3.76
N PHE A 62 -8.65 -21.56 4.14
CA PHE A 62 -9.72 -22.07 5.00
C PHE A 62 -10.49 -23.24 4.36
N CYS A 63 -10.81 -23.13 3.06
CA CYS A 63 -11.45 -24.22 2.33
C CYS A 63 -10.56 -25.46 2.23
N LEU A 64 -9.26 -25.26 2.00
CA LEU A 64 -8.28 -26.35 1.94
C LEU A 64 -8.13 -27.03 3.29
N ASP A 65 -8.11 -26.28 4.39
CA ASP A 65 -8.02 -26.84 5.74
C ASP A 65 -9.30 -27.61 6.13
N LEU A 66 -10.48 -27.06 5.82
CA LEU A 66 -11.77 -27.67 6.13
C LEU A 66 -12.08 -28.92 5.27
N LYS A 67 -11.55 -28.99 4.05
CA LYS A 67 -11.73 -30.12 3.11
C LYS A 67 -10.50 -31.01 3.00
N SER A 68 -9.47 -30.79 3.83
CA SER A 68 -8.17 -31.43 3.66
C SER A 68 -8.29 -32.96 3.69
N PRO A 69 -8.05 -33.67 2.57
CA PRO A 69 -7.96 -35.13 2.56
C PRO A 69 -6.77 -35.62 3.39
N PHE A 70 -5.83 -34.73 3.75
CA PHE A 70 -4.72 -35.01 4.64
C PHE A 70 -5.13 -35.18 6.10
N ASP A 71 -6.29 -34.68 6.57
CA ASP A 71 -6.79 -35.03 7.93
C ASP A 71 -6.99 -36.54 8.05
N ARG A 72 -7.36 -37.21 6.95
CA ARG A 72 -7.51 -38.66 6.89
C ARG A 72 -6.16 -39.37 6.89
N PHE A 73 -5.16 -38.87 6.16
CA PHE A 73 -3.80 -39.42 6.18
C PHE A 73 -3.13 -39.21 7.55
N TYR A 74 -3.29 -38.04 8.15
CA TYR A 74 -2.79 -37.70 9.48
C TYR A 74 -3.45 -38.55 10.58
N LYS A 75 -4.77 -38.78 10.48
CA LYS A 75 -5.48 -39.73 11.36
C LYS A 75 -5.07 -41.19 11.16
N ILE A 76 -4.80 -41.61 9.93
CA ILE A 76 -4.36 -42.99 9.62
C ILE A 76 -2.96 -43.23 10.22
N ASP A 77 -2.01 -42.29 10.06
CA ASP A 77 -0.69 -42.39 10.70
C ASP A 77 -0.81 -42.37 12.24
N LYS A 78 -1.68 -41.53 12.81
CA LYS A 78 -1.97 -41.50 14.27
C LYS A 78 -2.53 -42.83 14.82
N SER A 79 -3.19 -43.64 13.98
CA SER A 79 -3.67 -44.97 14.38
C SER A 79 -2.61 -46.08 14.26
N ARG A 80 -1.49 -45.80 13.58
CA ARG A 80 -0.40 -46.75 13.34
C ARG A 80 0.86 -46.45 14.17
N MET A 81 1.08 -45.20 14.54
CA MET A 81 2.08 -44.79 15.53
C MET A 81 1.36 -44.57 16.87
N ALA A 82 1.89 -45.19 17.93
CA ALA A 82 1.26 -45.22 19.25
C ALA A 82 0.81 -43.82 19.71
N ALA A 83 -0.40 -43.73 20.27
CA ALA A 83 -1.06 -42.48 20.67
C ALA A 83 -0.38 -41.70 21.82
N ASP A 84 0.87 -42.05 22.16
CA ASP A 84 1.61 -41.58 23.33
C ASP A 84 2.91 -40.83 22.95
N ASP A 85 3.10 -40.47 21.68
CA ASP A 85 4.19 -39.58 21.25
C ASP A 85 3.80 -38.10 21.44
N PRO A 86 4.45 -37.35 22.37
CA PRO A 86 4.10 -35.96 22.67
C PRO A 86 4.21 -35.02 21.46
N PHE A 87 5.14 -35.33 20.55
CA PHE A 87 5.43 -34.53 19.35
C PHE A 87 4.27 -34.53 18.33
N LEU A 88 3.50 -35.64 18.23
CA LEU A 88 2.37 -35.73 17.30
C LEU A 88 1.09 -35.06 17.83
N ASN A 89 0.91 -34.99 19.15
CA ASN A 89 -0.20 -34.25 19.76
C ASN A 89 -0.02 -32.74 19.64
N GLU A 90 1.22 -32.25 19.59
CA GLU A 90 1.55 -30.85 19.34
C GLU A 90 1.10 -30.41 17.93
N VAL A 91 1.41 -31.21 16.91
CA VAL A 91 1.00 -30.97 15.51
C VAL A 91 -0.52 -31.13 15.29
N ALA A 92 -1.22 -31.93 16.10
CA ALA A 92 -2.69 -32.00 16.06
C ALA A 92 -3.37 -30.77 16.68
N ASN A 93 -2.67 -30.09 17.60
CA ASN A 93 -3.04 -28.78 18.13
C ASN A 93 -2.61 -27.62 17.20
N ASP A 94 -1.76 -27.91 16.21
CA ASP A 94 -1.24 -26.98 15.21
C ASP A 94 -2.20 -26.83 14.00
N ARG A 95 -3.50 -26.95 14.25
CA ARG A 95 -4.52 -26.61 13.25
C ARG A 95 -4.57 -25.10 13.13
N VAL A 96 -4.16 -24.59 11.97
CA VAL A 96 -4.13 -23.16 11.69
C VAL A 96 -5.53 -22.58 11.84
N ASN A 97 -5.75 -21.82 12.91
CA ASN A 97 -7.03 -21.17 13.12
C ASN A 97 -7.20 -20.03 12.09
N PHE A 98 -8.43 -19.65 11.72
CA PHE A 98 -8.66 -18.61 10.70
C PHE A 98 -7.93 -17.29 11.02
N GLY A 99 -7.84 -16.94 12.31
CA GLY A 99 -7.10 -15.78 12.78
C GLY A 99 -5.58 -15.87 12.57
N GLU A 100 -5.00 -17.07 12.71
CA GLU A 100 -3.56 -17.31 12.50
C GLU A 100 -3.22 -17.30 11.01
N ALA A 101 -4.07 -17.90 10.18
CA ALA A 101 -3.95 -17.80 8.72
C ALA A 101 -4.01 -16.34 8.26
N MET A 102 -4.95 -15.55 8.80
CA MET A 102 -5.08 -14.15 8.42
C MET A 102 -3.89 -13.32 8.92
N TRP A 103 -3.42 -13.55 10.14
CA TRP A 103 -2.21 -12.92 10.68
C TRP A 103 -0.96 -13.25 9.85
N PHE A 104 -0.81 -14.51 9.43
CA PHE A 104 0.29 -14.95 8.54
C PHE A 104 0.25 -14.24 7.18
N VAL A 105 -0.93 -14.18 6.54
CA VAL A 105 -1.09 -13.47 5.25
C VAL A 105 -0.73 -11.99 5.39
N TRP A 106 -1.15 -11.34 6.47
CA TRP A 106 -0.77 -9.95 6.75
C TRP A 106 0.73 -9.81 7.04
N GLY A 107 1.35 -10.73 7.78
CA GLY A 107 2.78 -10.73 8.09
C GLY A 107 3.66 -10.87 6.85
N VAL A 108 3.29 -11.76 5.92
CA VAL A 108 3.97 -11.91 4.62
C VAL A 108 3.81 -10.64 3.77
N LEU A 109 2.59 -10.06 3.73
CA LEU A 109 2.29 -8.90 2.91
C LEU A 109 3.03 -7.63 3.39
N LEU A 110 3.15 -7.46 4.70
CA LEU A 110 3.79 -6.29 5.32
C LEU A 110 5.28 -6.48 5.56
N ASN A 111 5.88 -7.59 5.08
CA ASN A 111 7.28 -7.96 5.31
C ASN A 111 7.65 -7.85 6.80
N SER A 112 6.80 -8.40 7.68
CA SER A 112 6.96 -8.35 9.14
C SER A 112 7.54 -9.65 9.72
N GLY A 113 8.22 -10.46 8.89
CA GLY A 113 8.86 -11.72 9.25
C GLY A 113 10.28 -11.56 9.77
#